data_AF-A0A7S1PQQ8-F1
#
_entry.id   AF-A0A7S1PQQ8-F1
#
_cell.length_a   1.000
_cell.length_b   1.000
_cell.length_c   1.000
_cell.angle_alpha   90.00
_cell.angle_beta   90.00
_cell.angle_gamma   90.00
#
_symmetry.space_group_name_H-M   'P 1'
#
loop_
_entity.id
_entity.type
_entity.pdbx_description
1 polymer ?
#
loop_
_entity_poly.entity_id
_entity_poly.type
_entity_poly.pdbx_seq_one_letter_code
_entity_poly.pdbx_strand_id
1 'polypeptide(L)'
;GGPQGTANGFTQWAANEPTAVSALAPKYTLMQADGTWKAASAQSIEADGFFCMFEPTAPVNTTSPSPSGFATLEPAGCIPKPCQGATDADTCNADPTCEWKSNSCQEATQCTSKSGDATNCNDATGCYYDPTHESCVPLRVDPTTCESATSASECNAKDTCGWNANTKQCKQAGCAKLPTEGSCGTMSDCVWTESSCASRTCGATTADGCLSETSCNWDENEGVCAPTGCLAREGELACATGNQNDECSYNAQTRTCEENPCPYDTALFCNADNKCLWNADTGKCTRNECLPTATEQTCGQTNAGCAWNSEAGECLKKACQYTDAVRCNNDTSCIWDDFTIVGFTENGTRIIHPHCRTRDVEELDWGKIRAAADDGDVCQPEEKSMLAIIIGLCVIVVLMVGAYIWLRHRQRPNRDKAFNVSKQLKRMDSKEEMMMYEEMDEDEYLAADAAGEAAPLNAGAGAPGEAASASSPMEPTSSAGAASPAKPRAGLL
;
A
#
# COMPACT_ATOMS: atom_id res chain seq x y z
N GLY A 1 39.87 -14.33 -9.38
CA GLY A 1 38.45 -14.04 -9.63
C GLY A 1 37.77 -15.34 -9.92
N GLY A 2 36.85 -15.78 -9.06
CA GLY A 2 36.01 -16.92 -9.39
C GLY A 2 35.05 -16.55 -10.52
N PRO A 3 34.55 -17.53 -11.30
CA PRO A 3 33.48 -17.27 -12.26
C PRO A 3 32.31 -16.64 -11.48
N GLN A 4 31.96 -15.40 -11.80
CA GLN A 4 30.66 -14.87 -11.44
C GLN A 4 29.64 -15.80 -12.08
N GLY A 5 28.82 -16.47 -11.26
CA GLY A 5 27.78 -17.35 -11.77
C GLY A 5 26.96 -16.57 -12.78
N THR A 6 27.05 -16.94 -14.05
CA THR A 6 26.12 -16.45 -15.04
C THR A 6 24.74 -16.87 -14.57
N ALA A 7 23.85 -15.90 -14.31
CA ALA A 7 22.44 -16.17 -14.05
C ALA A 7 21.95 -17.15 -15.13
N ASN A 8 21.37 -18.29 -14.74
CA ASN A 8 21.09 -19.49 -15.56
C ASN A 8 22.19 -20.58 -15.61
N GLY A 9 23.04 -20.70 -14.59
CA GLY A 9 23.90 -21.88 -14.44
C GLY A 9 23.14 -23.07 -13.83
N PHE A 10 23.26 -24.26 -14.41
CA PHE A 10 22.89 -25.51 -13.71
C PHE A 10 24.13 -26.13 -13.08
N THR A 11 23.94 -26.96 -12.05
CA THR A 11 25.00 -27.80 -11.49
C THR A 11 24.56 -29.26 -11.51
N GLN A 12 25.45 -30.16 -11.90
CA GLN A 12 25.17 -31.60 -11.94
C GLN A 12 26.17 -32.35 -11.06
N TRP A 13 26.00 -32.29 -9.74
CA TRP A 13 26.92 -32.94 -8.81
C TRP A 13 26.76 -34.47 -8.80
N ALA A 14 27.87 -35.18 -8.62
CA ALA A 14 27.87 -36.60 -8.32
C ALA A 14 27.20 -36.85 -6.95
N ALA A 15 26.72 -38.07 -6.72
CA ALA A 15 26.12 -38.42 -5.43
C ALA A 15 27.09 -38.13 -4.27
N ASN A 16 26.62 -37.39 -3.26
CA ASN A 16 27.38 -36.91 -2.09
C ASN A 16 28.39 -35.78 -2.35
N GLU A 17 28.36 -35.15 -3.52
CA GLU A 17 29.13 -33.94 -3.81
C GLU A 17 28.24 -32.67 -3.77
N PRO A 18 28.79 -31.50 -3.43
CA PRO A 18 30.13 -31.31 -2.88
C PRO A 18 30.20 -31.86 -1.44
N THR A 19 31.15 -32.75 -1.16
CA THR A 19 31.44 -33.13 0.23
C THR A 19 31.81 -31.86 1.00
N ALA A 20 31.41 -31.72 2.27
CA ALA A 20 31.63 -30.49 3.03
C ALA A 20 33.15 -30.19 3.15
N VAL A 21 33.68 -29.38 2.25
CA VAL A 21 35.10 -29.03 2.23
C VAL A 21 35.29 -27.60 2.74
N SER A 22 36.30 -27.43 3.60
CA SER A 22 36.74 -26.16 4.20
C SER A 22 36.61 -24.95 3.28
N ALA A 23 36.08 -23.84 3.81
CA ALA A 23 35.86 -22.58 3.11
C ALA A 23 37.17 -21.88 2.66
N LEU A 24 38.33 -22.34 3.12
CA LEU A 24 39.60 -21.63 2.99
C LEU A 24 40.48 -22.07 1.80
N ALA A 25 40.12 -23.13 1.08
CA ALA A 25 40.91 -23.60 -0.06
C ALA A 25 40.18 -23.32 -1.39
N PRO A 26 40.86 -22.75 -2.41
CA PRO A 26 40.30 -22.67 -3.76
C PRO A 26 40.03 -24.09 -4.27
N LYS A 27 38.81 -24.32 -4.75
CA LYS A 27 38.37 -25.59 -5.31
C LYS A 27 38.11 -25.45 -6.79
N TYR A 28 38.31 -26.55 -7.49
CA TYR A 28 37.97 -26.71 -8.89
C TYR A 28 36.85 -27.72 -9.01
N THR A 29 36.00 -27.54 -10.00
CA THR A 29 34.98 -28.50 -10.39
C THR A 29 35.59 -29.46 -11.39
N LEU A 30 35.62 -30.76 -11.07
CA LEU A 30 36.04 -31.80 -12.01
C LEU A 30 34.80 -32.50 -12.57
N MET A 31 34.71 -32.56 -13.89
CA MET A 31 33.68 -33.34 -14.58
C MET A 31 34.14 -34.80 -14.70
N GLN A 32 33.32 -35.73 -14.22
CA GLN A 32 33.54 -37.16 -14.31
C GLN A 32 33.12 -37.70 -15.69
N ALA A 33 33.46 -38.95 -15.99
CA ALA A 33 33.15 -39.59 -17.27
C ALA A 33 31.64 -39.75 -17.53
N ASP A 34 30.81 -39.74 -16.49
CA ASP A 34 29.35 -39.79 -16.59
C ASP A 34 28.69 -38.39 -16.71
N GLY A 35 29.50 -37.32 -16.79
CA GLY A 35 29.05 -35.93 -16.87
C GLY A 35 28.75 -35.28 -15.52
N THR A 36 28.77 -36.04 -14.42
CA THR A 36 28.58 -35.47 -13.07
C THR A 36 29.83 -34.75 -12.57
N TRP A 37 29.67 -33.87 -11.61
CA TRP A 37 30.72 -32.99 -11.10
C TRP A 37 31.13 -33.42 -9.70
N LYS A 38 32.44 -33.37 -9.40
CA LYS A 38 32.97 -33.47 -8.04
C LYS A 38 33.81 -32.24 -7.69
N ALA A 39 33.81 -31.87 -6.42
CA ALA A 39 34.69 -30.83 -5.93
C ALA A 39 36.08 -31.44 -5.68
N ALA A 40 37.14 -30.86 -6.24
CA ALA A 40 38.51 -31.25 -5.89
C ALA A 40 39.36 -30.05 -5.50
N SER A 41 40.44 -30.33 -4.77
CA SER A 41 41.41 -29.30 -4.41
C SER A 41 42.15 -28.78 -5.65
N ALA A 42 42.63 -27.54 -5.58
CA ALA A 42 43.51 -26.92 -6.57
C ALA A 42 44.75 -27.75 -6.95
N GLN A 43 45.21 -28.59 -6.03
CA GLN A 43 46.41 -29.40 -6.20
C GLN A 43 46.08 -30.83 -6.65
N SER A 44 44.80 -31.13 -6.90
CA SER A 44 44.40 -32.44 -7.37
C SER A 44 44.97 -32.72 -8.75
N ILE A 45 45.80 -33.77 -8.84
CA ILE A 45 46.31 -34.33 -10.10
C ILE A 45 45.29 -35.26 -10.78
N GLU A 46 44.05 -35.32 -10.28
CA GLU A 46 43.02 -36.22 -10.80
C GLU A 46 42.38 -35.72 -12.11
N ALA A 47 42.72 -34.52 -12.57
CA ALA A 47 42.21 -34.01 -13.83
C ALA A 47 43.04 -34.56 -15.01
N ASP A 48 42.41 -35.36 -15.88
CA ASP A 48 43.02 -35.84 -17.13
C ASP A 48 43.17 -34.72 -18.19
N GLY A 49 42.58 -33.54 -17.96
CA GLY A 49 42.65 -32.40 -18.86
C GLY A 49 41.87 -31.19 -18.36
N PHE A 50 41.82 -30.14 -19.19
CA PHE A 50 41.10 -28.90 -18.90
C PHE A 50 40.15 -28.53 -20.05
N PHE A 51 39.02 -27.93 -19.71
CA PHE A 51 38.08 -27.36 -20.68
C PHE A 51 38.34 -25.86 -20.81
N CYS A 52 38.55 -25.39 -22.04
CA CYS A 52 38.63 -23.97 -22.36
C CYS A 52 37.32 -23.54 -23.02
N MET A 53 36.63 -22.55 -22.45
CA MET A 53 35.50 -21.89 -23.08
C MET A 53 35.96 -20.57 -23.70
N PHE A 54 35.61 -20.34 -24.96
CA PHE A 54 35.90 -19.10 -25.66
C PHE A 54 34.59 -18.35 -25.86
N GLU A 55 34.59 -17.04 -25.63
CA GLU A 55 33.45 -16.21 -26.07
C GLU A 55 33.32 -16.35 -27.59
N PRO A 56 32.09 -16.45 -28.13
CA PRO A 56 31.87 -16.48 -29.57
C PRO A 56 32.13 -15.10 -30.18
N THR A 57 33.39 -14.63 -30.17
CA THR A 57 33.80 -13.43 -30.89
C THR A 57 33.92 -13.78 -32.36
N ALA A 58 32.82 -13.53 -33.08
CA ALA A 58 32.64 -13.71 -34.52
C ALA A 58 32.68 -15.18 -34.99
N PRO A 59 31.93 -15.54 -36.06
CA PRO A 59 32.02 -16.86 -36.66
C PRO A 59 33.48 -17.16 -36.97
N VAL A 60 34.05 -18.16 -36.30
CA VAL A 60 35.37 -18.68 -36.60
C VAL A 60 35.32 -19.06 -38.07
N ASN A 61 35.93 -18.23 -38.91
CA ASN A 61 36.03 -18.46 -40.33
C ASN A 61 36.76 -19.80 -40.47
N THR A 62 36.03 -20.84 -40.89
CA THR A 62 36.40 -22.28 -40.83
C THR A 62 37.59 -22.64 -41.71
N THR A 63 38.33 -21.64 -42.20
CA THR A 63 39.54 -21.76 -43.01
C THR A 63 40.81 -21.82 -42.18
N SER A 64 40.78 -21.46 -40.89
CA SER A 64 41.92 -21.73 -40.00
C SER A 64 41.90 -23.22 -39.63
N PRO A 65 43.01 -23.97 -39.83
CA PRO A 65 43.06 -25.38 -39.44
C PRO A 65 42.69 -25.46 -37.98
N SER A 66 41.62 -26.20 -37.70
CA SER A 66 41.24 -26.56 -36.34
C SER A 66 42.51 -26.95 -35.58
N PRO A 67 42.90 -26.24 -34.49
CA PRO A 67 43.98 -26.71 -33.63
C PRO A 67 43.85 -28.23 -33.40
N SER A 68 44.89 -29.00 -33.68
CA SER A 68 44.81 -30.44 -33.41
C SER A 68 44.71 -30.65 -31.89
N GLY A 69 43.79 -31.51 -31.44
CA GLY A 69 43.64 -31.87 -30.03
C GLY A 69 42.52 -31.20 -29.24
N PHE A 70 41.55 -30.52 -29.87
CA PHE A 70 40.29 -30.15 -29.20
C PHE A 70 39.13 -31.04 -29.67
N ALA A 71 38.14 -31.21 -28.79
CA ALA A 71 36.84 -31.78 -29.11
C ALA A 71 35.78 -30.75 -28.73
N THR A 72 34.85 -30.48 -29.64
CA THR A 72 33.66 -29.69 -29.30
C THR A 72 32.72 -30.60 -28.52
N LEU A 73 32.41 -30.22 -27.28
CA LEU A 73 31.34 -30.83 -26.54
C LEU A 73 30.05 -30.08 -26.87
N GLU A 74 29.15 -30.72 -27.61
CA GLU A 74 27.76 -30.29 -27.64
C GLU A 74 27.07 -30.87 -26.40
N PRO A 75 26.28 -30.08 -25.65
CA PRO A 75 25.52 -30.62 -24.54
C PRO A 75 24.57 -31.71 -25.07
N ALA A 76 24.83 -32.95 -24.65
CA ALA A 76 24.05 -34.12 -25.03
C ALA A 76 23.14 -34.53 -23.86
N GLY A 77 21.85 -34.65 -24.12
CA GLY A 77 20.84 -34.98 -23.12
C GLY A 77 19.50 -34.32 -23.42
N CYS A 78 18.46 -34.69 -22.68
CA CYS A 78 17.19 -33.98 -22.70
C CYS A 78 17.38 -32.65 -21.96
N ILE A 79 17.81 -31.61 -22.67
CA ILE A 79 17.71 -30.24 -22.16
C ILE A 79 16.24 -29.87 -22.30
N PRO A 80 15.48 -29.74 -21.19
CA PRO A 80 14.10 -29.30 -21.29
C PRO A 80 14.13 -27.91 -21.90
N LYS A 81 13.66 -27.81 -23.14
CA LYS A 81 13.33 -26.52 -23.73
C LYS A 81 11.92 -26.21 -23.24
N PRO A 82 11.76 -25.25 -22.32
CA PRO A 82 10.51 -25.06 -21.57
C PRO A 82 9.28 -24.95 -22.49
N CYS A 83 9.47 -24.51 -23.73
CA CYS A 83 8.37 -24.26 -24.67
C CYS A 83 8.27 -25.24 -25.87
N GLN A 84 9.26 -26.11 -26.15
CA GLN A 84 9.24 -26.89 -27.42
C GLN A 84 8.31 -28.13 -27.42
N GLY A 85 7.63 -28.44 -26.32
CA GLY A 85 6.75 -29.60 -26.20
C GLY A 85 5.26 -29.33 -26.42
N ALA A 86 4.83 -28.08 -26.36
CA ALA A 86 3.42 -27.74 -26.44
C ALA A 86 2.92 -27.73 -27.89
N THR A 87 1.85 -28.47 -28.16
CA THR A 87 1.23 -28.60 -29.49
C THR A 87 0.03 -27.67 -29.70
N ASP A 88 -0.40 -26.99 -28.65
CA ASP A 88 -1.57 -26.13 -28.60
C ASP A 88 -1.34 -24.95 -27.66
N ALA A 89 -2.19 -23.93 -27.80
CA ALA A 89 -2.09 -22.70 -27.04
C ALA A 89 -2.26 -22.94 -25.53
N ASP A 90 -3.16 -23.84 -25.12
CA ASP A 90 -3.45 -24.07 -23.69
C ASP A 90 -2.26 -24.71 -22.98
N THR A 91 -1.68 -25.76 -23.59
CA THR A 91 -0.48 -26.43 -23.07
C THR A 91 0.73 -25.50 -23.06
N CYS A 92 0.87 -24.66 -24.08
CA CYS A 92 1.94 -23.65 -24.12
C CYS A 92 1.75 -22.59 -23.04
N ASN A 93 0.50 -22.21 -22.81
CA ASN A 93 0.15 -21.16 -21.88
C ASN A 93 0.12 -21.64 -20.42
N ALA A 94 0.18 -22.95 -20.18
CA ALA A 94 0.31 -23.53 -18.85
C ALA A 94 1.68 -23.23 -18.21
N ASP A 95 2.74 -23.11 -19.01
CA ASP A 95 4.06 -22.67 -18.55
C ASP A 95 4.15 -21.13 -18.66
N PRO A 96 4.30 -20.38 -17.56
CA PRO A 96 4.35 -18.92 -17.59
C PRO A 96 5.55 -18.35 -18.36
N THR A 97 6.59 -19.13 -18.64
CA THR A 97 7.77 -18.71 -19.41
C THR A 97 7.57 -18.79 -20.93
N CYS A 98 6.46 -19.37 -21.38
CA CYS A 98 6.18 -19.63 -22.78
C CYS A 98 5.07 -18.75 -23.35
N GLU A 99 5.08 -18.50 -24.66
CA GLU A 99 4.05 -17.74 -25.36
C GLU A 99 3.69 -18.43 -26.67
N TRP A 100 2.39 -18.61 -26.91
CA TRP A 100 1.90 -19.16 -28.17
C TRP A 100 1.88 -18.08 -29.26
N LYS A 101 2.83 -18.12 -30.18
CA LYS A 101 2.97 -17.17 -31.29
C LYS A 101 3.03 -17.90 -32.63
N SER A 102 2.21 -17.44 -33.57
CA SER A 102 2.19 -17.94 -34.96
C SER A 102 2.09 -19.46 -35.08
N ASN A 103 1.23 -20.09 -34.25
CA ASN A 103 1.03 -21.54 -34.22
C ASN A 103 2.25 -22.35 -33.76
N SER A 104 3.11 -21.75 -32.94
CA SER A 104 4.24 -22.40 -32.28
C SER A 104 4.39 -21.87 -30.86
N CYS A 105 4.75 -22.74 -29.92
CA CYS A 105 5.11 -22.33 -28.57
C CYS A 105 6.57 -21.88 -28.54
N GLN A 106 6.80 -20.63 -28.12
CA GLN A 106 8.14 -20.01 -28.05
C GLN A 106 8.38 -19.48 -26.65
N GLU A 107 9.62 -19.23 -26.26
CA GLU A 107 9.91 -18.51 -25.01
C GLU A 107 9.36 -17.08 -25.10
N ALA A 108 8.73 -16.63 -24.01
CA ALA A 108 8.15 -15.30 -23.94
C ALA A 108 9.25 -14.23 -24.00
N THR A 109 9.42 -13.63 -25.18
CA THR A 109 10.47 -12.63 -25.43
C THR A 109 10.18 -11.26 -24.81
N GLN A 110 8.93 -10.97 -24.45
CA GLN A 110 8.54 -9.65 -23.96
C GLN A 110 9.12 -9.30 -22.58
N CYS A 111 9.24 -10.30 -21.70
CA CYS A 111 9.63 -10.10 -20.31
C CYS A 111 11.07 -10.57 -20.00
N THR A 112 11.67 -11.37 -20.89
CA THR A 112 13.00 -11.98 -20.72
C THR A 112 14.16 -10.98 -20.70
N SER A 113 14.01 -9.80 -21.30
CA SER A 113 15.07 -8.75 -21.25
C SER A 113 15.26 -8.12 -19.88
N LYS A 114 14.41 -8.46 -18.90
CA LYS A 114 14.36 -7.91 -17.54
C LYS A 114 14.51 -8.97 -16.44
N SER A 115 14.97 -10.17 -16.78
CA SER A 115 15.18 -11.23 -15.80
C SER A 115 16.23 -10.85 -14.76
N GLY A 116 15.95 -11.13 -13.48
CA GLY A 116 16.87 -10.90 -12.35
C GLY A 116 16.60 -9.65 -11.51
N ASP A 117 15.71 -8.75 -11.92
CA ASP A 117 15.32 -7.58 -11.12
C ASP A 117 13.79 -7.47 -11.03
N ALA A 118 13.27 -7.74 -9.82
CA ALA A 118 11.84 -7.73 -9.55
C ALA A 118 11.19 -6.36 -9.80
N THR A 119 11.88 -5.27 -9.48
CA THR A 119 11.39 -3.90 -9.68
C THR A 119 11.28 -3.61 -11.18
N ASN A 120 12.36 -3.82 -11.92
CA ASN A 120 12.39 -3.60 -13.36
C ASN A 120 11.39 -4.48 -14.13
N CYS A 121 11.16 -5.70 -13.65
CA CYS A 121 10.16 -6.60 -14.21
C CYS A 121 8.73 -6.11 -13.95
N ASN A 122 8.43 -5.75 -12.70
CA ASN A 122 7.10 -5.26 -12.33
C ASN A 122 6.80 -3.90 -13.00
N ASP A 123 7.80 -3.08 -13.30
CA ASP A 123 7.61 -1.82 -14.04
C ASP A 123 7.34 -2.04 -15.55
N ALA A 124 7.71 -3.21 -16.10
CA ALA A 124 7.51 -3.50 -17.51
C ALA A 124 6.03 -3.74 -17.82
N THR A 125 5.52 -3.05 -18.84
CA THR A 125 4.11 -3.14 -19.25
C THR A 125 3.78 -4.57 -19.73
N GLY A 126 2.88 -5.25 -19.02
CA GLY A 126 2.46 -6.60 -19.37
C GLY A 126 3.38 -7.70 -18.87
N CYS A 127 4.24 -7.41 -17.89
CA CYS A 127 5.06 -8.40 -17.20
C CYS A 127 4.83 -8.32 -15.68
N TYR A 128 5.13 -9.40 -14.98
CA TYR A 128 5.27 -9.42 -13.53
C TYR A 128 6.39 -10.37 -13.13
N TYR A 129 6.98 -10.11 -11.96
CA TYR A 129 8.02 -10.97 -11.41
C TYR A 129 7.38 -12.14 -10.67
N ASP A 130 7.68 -13.37 -11.12
CA ASP A 130 7.28 -14.57 -10.41
C ASP A 130 8.42 -15.04 -9.49
N PRO A 131 8.29 -14.88 -8.17
CA PRO A 131 9.34 -15.29 -7.23
C PRO A 131 9.54 -16.80 -7.19
N THR A 132 8.55 -17.60 -7.63
CA THR A 132 8.66 -19.07 -7.66
C THR A 132 9.67 -19.53 -8.71
N HIS A 133 9.74 -18.81 -9.83
CA HIS A 133 10.61 -19.10 -10.96
C HIS A 133 11.82 -18.15 -11.04
N GLU A 134 11.94 -17.20 -10.09
CA GLU A 134 12.91 -16.11 -10.08
C GLU A 134 13.02 -15.38 -11.44
N SER A 135 11.92 -15.29 -12.18
CA SER A 135 11.91 -14.84 -13.58
C SER A 135 10.77 -13.87 -13.86
N CYS A 136 10.99 -13.05 -14.89
CA CYS A 136 10.01 -12.08 -15.35
C CYS A 136 9.11 -12.73 -16.39
N VAL A 137 7.82 -12.85 -16.08
CA VAL A 137 6.85 -13.59 -16.89
C VAL A 137 5.77 -12.66 -17.44
N PRO A 138 5.17 -12.97 -18.61
CA PRO A 138 4.08 -12.17 -19.15
C PRO A 138 2.85 -12.21 -18.25
N LEU A 139 2.18 -11.07 -18.15
CA LEU A 139 0.89 -10.94 -17.49
C LEU A 139 -0.16 -11.68 -18.33
N ARG A 140 -0.56 -12.87 -17.88
CA ARG A 140 -1.66 -13.65 -18.48
C ARG A 140 -2.99 -13.27 -17.84
N VAL A 141 -3.32 -11.98 -17.83
CA VAL A 141 -4.65 -11.60 -17.34
C VAL A 141 -5.68 -12.01 -18.36
N ASP A 142 -6.85 -12.41 -17.88
CA ASP A 142 -8.05 -12.54 -18.68
C ASP A 142 -8.26 -11.22 -19.47
N PRO A 143 -8.09 -11.26 -20.81
CA PRO A 143 -8.15 -10.07 -21.66
C PRO A 143 -9.47 -9.30 -21.51
N THR A 144 -10.52 -9.96 -21.02
CA THR A 144 -11.87 -9.37 -20.97
C THR A 144 -12.01 -8.19 -20.01
N THR A 145 -11.20 -8.10 -18.94
CA THR A 145 -11.45 -7.09 -17.89
C THR A 145 -10.99 -5.69 -18.27
N CYS A 146 -9.81 -5.51 -18.86
CA CYS A 146 -9.31 -4.18 -19.24
C CYS A 146 -9.32 -3.88 -20.75
N GLU A 147 -9.19 -4.89 -21.63
CA GLU A 147 -9.00 -4.65 -23.07
C GLU A 147 -10.24 -4.11 -23.79
N SER A 148 -11.42 -4.23 -23.18
CA SER A 148 -12.66 -3.67 -23.73
C SER A 148 -12.70 -2.14 -23.70
N ALA A 149 -11.84 -1.47 -22.93
CA ALA A 149 -11.78 -0.02 -22.88
C ALA A 149 -11.00 0.54 -24.07
N THR A 150 -11.67 1.36 -24.89
CA THR A 150 -11.10 1.96 -26.11
C THR A 150 -10.56 3.38 -25.89
N SER A 151 -10.81 3.94 -24.71
CA SER A 151 -10.41 5.29 -24.33
C SER A 151 -9.78 5.33 -22.94
N ALA A 152 -9.01 6.38 -22.67
CA ALA A 152 -8.40 6.61 -21.37
C ALA A 152 -9.46 6.72 -20.24
N SER A 153 -10.61 7.35 -20.52
CA SER A 153 -11.70 7.49 -19.55
C SER A 153 -12.37 6.16 -19.23
N GLU A 154 -12.64 5.32 -20.24
CA GLU A 154 -13.20 3.98 -20.02
C GLU A 154 -12.23 3.07 -19.27
N CYS A 155 -10.93 3.25 -19.53
CA CYS A 155 -9.88 2.48 -18.87
C CYS A 155 -9.76 2.84 -17.38
N ASN A 156 -9.64 4.14 -17.10
CA ASN A 156 -9.46 4.64 -15.73
C ASN A 156 -10.75 4.56 -14.90
N ALA A 157 -11.91 4.29 -15.50
CA ALA A 157 -13.14 4.00 -14.78
C ALA A 157 -13.15 2.59 -14.14
N LYS A 158 -12.16 1.75 -14.46
CA LYS A 158 -11.96 0.45 -13.84
C LYS A 158 -10.75 0.53 -12.92
N ASP A 159 -10.96 0.33 -11.62
CA ASP A 159 -9.93 0.51 -10.58
C ASP A 159 -8.69 -0.36 -10.77
N THR A 160 -8.82 -1.45 -11.53
CA THR A 160 -7.72 -2.40 -11.80
C THR A 160 -6.97 -2.11 -13.09
N CYS A 161 -7.39 -1.12 -13.88
CA CYS A 161 -6.85 -0.84 -15.21
C CYS A 161 -6.14 0.52 -15.28
N GLY A 162 -5.08 0.59 -16.10
CA GLY A 162 -4.35 1.82 -16.40
C GLY A 162 -4.18 2.01 -17.91
N TRP A 163 -4.39 3.24 -18.36
CA TRP A 163 -4.26 3.61 -19.76
C TRP A 163 -2.81 3.92 -20.15
N ASN A 164 -2.28 3.21 -21.14
CA ASN A 164 -0.97 3.54 -21.72
C ASN A 164 -1.14 4.48 -22.92
N ALA A 165 -0.72 5.74 -22.75
CA ALA A 165 -0.88 6.78 -23.77
C ALA A 165 -0.06 6.54 -25.05
N ASN A 166 1.03 5.75 -24.98
CA ASN A 166 1.91 5.46 -26.10
C ASN A 166 1.36 4.32 -26.97
N THR A 167 0.88 3.25 -26.34
CA THR A 167 0.34 2.09 -27.07
C THR A 167 -1.16 2.22 -27.37
N LYS A 168 -1.85 3.21 -26.78
CA LYS A 168 -3.31 3.37 -26.85
C LYS A 168 -4.06 2.11 -26.40
N GLN A 169 -3.53 1.45 -25.37
CA GLN A 169 -4.11 0.23 -24.81
C GLN A 169 -4.44 0.44 -23.34
N CYS A 170 -5.58 -0.10 -22.93
CA CYS A 170 -5.95 -0.27 -21.54
C CYS A 170 -5.47 -1.63 -21.04
N LYS A 171 -4.69 -1.66 -19.97
CA LYS A 171 -4.16 -2.91 -19.38
C LYS A 171 -4.37 -2.89 -17.88
N GLN A 172 -4.33 -4.05 -17.22
CA GLN A 172 -4.26 -4.04 -15.76
C GLN A 172 -3.03 -3.27 -15.29
N ALA A 173 -3.22 -2.46 -14.25
CA ALA A 173 -2.18 -1.64 -13.65
C ALA A 173 -2.19 -1.79 -12.13
N GLY A 174 -1.15 -1.24 -11.49
CA GLY A 174 -1.00 -1.30 -10.03
C GLY A 174 -0.87 -2.72 -9.50
N CYS A 175 -1.46 -2.98 -8.34
CA CYS A 175 -1.37 -4.27 -7.64
C CYS A 175 -2.23 -5.37 -8.27
N ALA A 176 -3.33 -5.00 -8.93
CA ALA A 176 -4.22 -5.96 -9.57
C ALA A 176 -3.54 -6.80 -10.66
N LYS A 177 -2.40 -6.33 -11.18
CA LYS A 177 -1.57 -7.06 -12.15
C LYS A 177 -0.86 -8.27 -11.55
N LEU A 178 -0.69 -8.34 -10.22
CA LEU A 178 0.09 -9.39 -9.56
C LEU A 178 -0.83 -10.55 -9.18
N PRO A 179 -0.80 -11.69 -9.90
CA PRO A 179 -1.83 -12.72 -9.80
C PRO A 179 -1.58 -13.73 -8.68
N THR A 180 -0.46 -13.62 -7.95
CA THR A 180 -0.07 -14.55 -6.90
C THR A 180 0.30 -13.80 -5.62
N GLU A 181 0.08 -14.43 -4.47
CA GLU A 181 0.49 -13.89 -3.17
C GLU A 181 1.98 -13.54 -3.14
N GLY A 182 2.82 -14.43 -3.68
CA GLY A 182 4.25 -14.21 -3.79
C GLY A 182 4.60 -12.98 -4.61
N SER A 183 4.03 -12.83 -5.81
CA SER A 183 4.28 -11.65 -6.64
C SER A 183 3.75 -10.38 -5.98
N CYS A 184 2.57 -10.43 -5.35
CA CYS A 184 1.96 -9.33 -4.59
C CYS A 184 2.86 -8.79 -3.49
N GLY A 185 3.49 -9.69 -2.71
CA GLY A 185 4.42 -9.32 -1.64
C GLY A 185 5.73 -8.70 -2.11
N THR A 186 6.05 -8.72 -3.42
CA THR A 186 7.26 -8.07 -3.95
C THR A 186 7.12 -6.57 -4.13
N MET A 187 5.89 -6.03 -4.21
CA MET A 187 5.64 -4.60 -4.27
C MET A 187 5.20 -4.10 -2.89
N SER A 188 5.93 -3.11 -2.34
CA SER A 188 5.62 -2.51 -1.03
C SER A 188 4.20 -1.96 -0.95
N ASP A 189 3.69 -1.47 -2.08
CA ASP A 189 2.42 -0.75 -2.16
C ASP A 189 1.23 -1.70 -2.34
N CYS A 190 1.47 -3.01 -2.28
CA CYS A 190 0.49 -4.05 -2.56
C CYS A 190 0.29 -5.00 -1.38
N VAL A 191 -0.92 -5.51 -1.23
CA VAL A 191 -1.28 -6.52 -0.23
C VAL A 191 -2.15 -7.60 -0.86
N TRP A 192 -1.84 -8.85 -0.53
CA TRP A 192 -2.66 -9.97 -0.95
C TRP A 192 -3.89 -10.05 -0.05
N THR A 193 -5.07 -9.83 -0.62
CA THR A 193 -6.36 -10.10 0.02
C THR A 193 -6.84 -11.50 -0.38
N GLU A 194 -7.92 -12.00 0.24
CA GLU A 194 -8.40 -13.40 0.18
C GLU A 194 -8.19 -14.15 -1.15
N SER A 195 -8.31 -13.48 -2.31
CA SER A 195 -8.03 -14.07 -3.62
C SER A 195 -7.36 -13.14 -4.64
N SER A 196 -6.91 -11.95 -4.25
CA SER A 196 -6.40 -10.97 -5.21
C SER A 196 -5.39 -10.01 -4.59
N CYS A 197 -4.48 -9.49 -5.41
CA CYS A 197 -3.56 -8.44 -4.98
C CYS A 197 -4.23 -7.06 -5.10
N ALA A 198 -4.41 -6.38 -3.96
CA ALA A 198 -4.99 -5.04 -3.88
C ALA A 198 -3.91 -4.00 -3.56
N SER A 199 -4.16 -2.74 -3.92
CA SER A 199 -3.33 -1.64 -3.45
C SER A 199 -3.48 -1.49 -1.95
N ARG A 200 -2.37 -1.36 -1.22
CA ARG A 200 -2.42 -0.88 0.15
C ARG A 200 -2.88 0.58 0.10
N THR A 201 -4.00 0.88 0.74
CA THR A 201 -4.42 2.26 1.00
C THR A 201 -3.39 2.99 1.87
N CYS A 202 -2.63 2.23 2.66
CA CYS A 202 -1.54 2.65 3.52
C CYS A 202 -0.35 1.70 3.34
N GLY A 203 0.58 2.07 2.48
CA GLY A 203 1.61 1.17 1.94
C GLY A 203 2.93 1.17 2.72
N ALA A 204 3.12 2.12 3.61
CA ALA A 204 4.40 2.29 4.28
C ALA A 204 4.77 1.09 5.16
N THR A 205 5.96 0.55 4.95
CA THR A 205 6.55 -0.51 5.77
C THR A 205 7.31 0.02 6.99
N THR A 206 7.32 1.35 7.17
CA THR A 206 8.00 2.04 8.29
C THR A 206 7.05 3.04 8.93
N ALA A 207 7.21 3.26 10.23
CA ALA A 207 6.41 4.24 10.98
C ALA A 207 6.51 5.66 10.37
N ASP A 208 7.71 6.10 10.01
CA ASP A 208 7.93 7.43 9.40
C ASP A 208 7.22 7.56 8.05
N GLY A 209 7.28 6.53 7.20
CA GLY A 209 6.55 6.51 5.94
C GLY A 209 5.04 6.57 6.17
N CYS A 210 4.55 5.85 7.17
CA CYS A 210 3.13 5.77 7.47
C CYS A 210 2.56 7.11 7.95
N LEU A 211 3.27 7.75 8.87
CA LEU A 211 2.90 9.04 9.44
C LEU A 211 3.04 10.20 8.43
N SER A 212 3.75 9.98 7.32
CA SER A 212 3.83 10.94 6.22
C SER A 212 2.57 10.93 5.34
N GLU A 213 1.79 9.84 5.35
CA GLU A 213 0.53 9.71 4.65
C GLU A 213 -0.62 10.15 5.57
N THR A 214 -1.27 11.28 5.28
CA THR A 214 -2.32 11.87 6.14
C THR A 214 -3.53 10.95 6.40
N SER A 215 -3.72 9.93 5.57
CA SER A 215 -4.84 8.98 5.67
C SER A 215 -4.47 7.71 6.43
N CYS A 216 -3.24 7.63 6.96
CA CYS A 216 -2.67 6.42 7.52
C CYS A 216 -2.10 6.66 8.91
N ASN A 217 -2.13 5.62 9.73
CA ASN A 217 -1.56 5.62 11.06
C ASN A 217 -0.84 4.31 11.31
N TRP A 218 0.27 4.43 12.03
CA TRP A 218 1.11 3.29 12.35
C TRP A 218 0.53 2.58 13.57
N ASP A 219 0.12 1.32 13.41
CA ASP A 219 -0.22 0.47 14.56
C ASP A 219 1.06 -0.14 15.13
N GLU A 220 1.53 0.39 16.26
CA GLU A 220 2.73 -0.10 16.94
C GLU A 220 2.62 -1.57 17.40
N ASN A 221 1.41 -2.09 17.64
CA ASN A 221 1.23 -3.45 18.14
C ASN A 221 1.36 -4.48 17.01
N GLU A 222 0.82 -4.16 15.84
CA GLU A 222 0.84 -5.02 14.67
C GLU A 222 2.06 -4.77 13.77
N GLY A 223 2.74 -3.64 13.95
CA GLY A 223 3.89 -3.24 13.12
C GLY A 223 3.51 -2.98 11.67
N VAL A 224 2.27 -2.52 11.44
CA VAL A 224 1.72 -2.25 10.10
C VAL A 224 1.16 -0.84 10.02
N CYS A 225 1.29 -0.25 8.84
CA CYS A 225 0.62 0.99 8.50
C CYS A 225 -0.83 0.69 8.08
N ALA A 226 -1.78 1.14 8.86
CA ALA A 226 -3.21 0.95 8.60
C ALA A 226 -3.86 2.29 8.24
N PRO A 227 -4.95 2.30 7.46
CA PRO A 227 -5.75 3.51 7.29
C PRO A 227 -6.21 4.01 8.65
N THR A 228 -6.19 5.32 8.86
CA THR A 228 -6.73 5.92 10.08
C THR A 228 -8.21 6.22 9.93
N GLY A 229 -8.93 6.16 11.05
CA GLY A 229 -10.31 6.62 11.13
C GLY A 229 -11.26 5.80 10.25
N CYS A 230 -11.93 6.49 9.33
CA CYS A 230 -13.04 5.95 8.57
C CYS A 230 -12.60 5.06 7.42
N LEU A 231 -11.43 5.34 6.84
CA LEU A 231 -10.91 4.60 5.68
C LEU A 231 -10.54 3.15 6.01
N ALA A 232 -10.37 2.81 7.29
CA ALA A 232 -10.08 1.45 7.74
C ALA A 232 -11.33 0.54 7.75
N ARG A 233 -12.52 1.13 7.63
CA ARG A 233 -13.79 0.41 7.76
C ARG A 233 -14.29 0.07 6.36
N GLU A 234 -14.31 -1.22 6.04
CA GLU A 234 -14.84 -1.70 4.77
C GLU A 234 -16.33 -2.02 4.87
N GLY A 235 -17.11 -1.46 3.95
CA GLY A 235 -18.54 -1.74 3.81
C GLY A 235 -19.45 -0.89 4.71
N GLU A 236 -20.70 -0.77 4.26
CA GLU A 236 -21.73 0.06 4.87
C GLU A 236 -21.98 -0.27 6.35
N LEU A 237 -22.04 -1.56 6.68
CA LEU A 237 -22.32 -2.00 8.05
C LEU A 237 -21.17 -1.67 9.01
N ALA A 238 -19.91 -1.87 8.59
CA ALA A 238 -18.74 -1.54 9.42
C ALA A 238 -18.64 -0.02 9.64
N CYS A 239 -19.00 0.77 8.62
CA CYS A 239 -19.18 2.22 8.76
C CYS A 239 -20.22 2.58 9.80
N ALA A 240 -21.43 2.02 9.66
CA ALA A 240 -22.59 2.38 10.47
C ALA A 240 -22.46 1.93 11.94
N THR A 241 -21.95 0.73 12.19
CA THR A 241 -21.83 0.14 13.53
C THR A 241 -20.58 0.59 14.29
N GLY A 242 -19.55 1.03 13.56
CA GLY A 242 -18.29 1.50 14.09
C GLY A 242 -18.32 2.89 14.74
N ASN A 243 -19.35 3.67 14.45
CA ASN A 243 -19.50 5.06 14.83
C ASN A 243 -20.04 5.23 16.26
N GLN A 244 -19.29 4.78 17.26
CA GLN A 244 -19.61 5.25 18.62
C GLN A 244 -19.35 6.75 18.79
N ASN A 245 -18.52 7.36 17.91
CA ASN A 245 -18.15 8.78 17.97
C ASN A 245 -18.68 9.63 16.79
N ASP A 246 -19.53 9.11 15.89
CA ASP A 246 -20.06 9.85 14.74
C ASP A 246 -19.03 10.44 13.76
N GLU A 247 -17.79 9.95 13.80
CA GLU A 247 -16.67 10.45 13.00
C GLU A 247 -16.69 9.98 11.55
N CYS A 248 -17.45 8.93 11.20
CA CYS A 248 -17.48 8.36 9.85
C CYS A 248 -18.86 8.39 9.19
N SER A 249 -18.91 8.45 7.87
CA SER A 249 -20.13 8.29 7.09
C SER A 249 -19.84 7.41 5.88
N TYR A 250 -20.71 6.44 5.60
CA TYR A 250 -20.61 5.67 4.37
C TYR A 250 -21.05 6.53 3.19
N ASN A 251 -20.23 6.62 2.15
CA ASN A 251 -20.56 7.29 0.91
C ASN A 251 -21.03 6.24 -0.11
N ALA A 252 -22.34 6.18 -0.36
CA ALA A 252 -22.92 5.19 -1.25
C ALA A 252 -22.48 5.34 -2.72
N GLN A 253 -22.08 6.55 -3.14
CA GLN A 253 -21.61 6.82 -4.49
C GLN A 253 -20.21 6.25 -4.73
N THR A 254 -19.28 6.44 -3.80
CA THR A 254 -17.91 5.92 -3.89
C THR A 254 -17.76 4.52 -3.29
N ARG A 255 -18.76 4.06 -2.54
CA ARG A 255 -18.75 2.82 -1.75
C ARG A 255 -17.60 2.76 -0.73
N THR A 256 -17.21 3.92 -0.21
CA THR A 256 -16.14 4.04 0.78
C THR A 256 -16.66 4.65 2.08
N CYS A 257 -16.05 4.30 3.20
CA CYS A 257 -16.21 5.03 4.44
C CYS A 257 -15.34 6.28 4.42
N GLU A 258 -15.96 7.44 4.58
CA GLU A 258 -15.28 8.73 4.63
C GLU A 258 -15.47 9.33 6.02
N GLU A 259 -14.63 10.29 6.40
CA GLU A 259 -14.91 11.12 7.57
C GLU A 259 -16.25 11.82 7.39
N ASN A 260 -17.05 11.86 8.46
CA ASN A 260 -18.36 12.47 8.46
C ASN A 260 -18.21 13.96 8.12
N PRO A 261 -18.66 14.41 6.93
CA PRO A 261 -18.52 15.81 6.54
C PRO A 261 -19.43 16.73 7.36
N CYS A 262 -20.27 16.16 8.23
CA CYS A 262 -21.35 16.82 8.93
C CYS A 262 -21.19 16.71 10.45
N PRO A 263 -20.20 17.39 11.06
CA PRO A 263 -19.88 17.27 12.49
C PRO A 263 -20.89 18.01 13.39
N TYR A 264 -22.07 18.36 12.87
CA TYR A 264 -23.03 19.19 13.59
C TYR A 264 -23.88 18.35 14.54
N ASP A 265 -23.99 18.79 15.78
CA ASP A 265 -24.76 18.15 16.85
C ASP A 265 -26.18 18.72 17.00
N THR A 266 -26.53 19.75 16.23
CA THR A 266 -27.85 20.36 16.25
C THR A 266 -28.45 20.48 14.85
N ALA A 267 -29.78 20.36 14.80
CA ALA A 267 -30.54 20.49 13.56
C ALA A 267 -30.31 21.83 12.85
N LEU A 268 -30.05 22.91 13.59
CA LEU A 268 -29.87 24.24 13.02
C LEU A 268 -28.62 24.33 12.14
N PHE A 269 -27.45 23.95 12.68
CA PHE A 269 -26.19 24.00 11.93
C PHE A 269 -26.15 22.93 10.84
N CYS A 270 -26.67 21.74 11.15
CA CYS A 270 -26.80 20.67 10.17
C CYS A 270 -27.68 21.07 8.97
N ASN A 271 -28.75 21.81 9.23
CA ASN A 271 -29.66 22.24 8.18
C ASN A 271 -29.14 23.42 7.36
N ALA A 272 -28.31 24.27 7.96
CA ALA A 272 -27.64 25.38 7.29
C ALA A 272 -26.57 24.90 6.29
N ASP A 273 -25.87 23.80 6.58
CA ASP A 273 -24.90 23.23 5.64
C ASP A 273 -25.63 22.47 4.51
N ASN A 274 -25.38 22.86 3.26
CA ASN A 274 -25.99 22.26 2.08
C ASN A 274 -25.50 20.82 1.83
N LYS A 275 -24.35 20.43 2.38
CA LYS A 275 -23.79 19.07 2.30
C LYS A 275 -24.36 18.12 3.35
N CYS A 276 -25.16 18.63 4.28
CA CYS A 276 -25.65 17.89 5.43
C CYS A 276 -27.18 17.83 5.49
N LEU A 277 -27.73 16.86 6.22
CA LEU A 277 -29.15 16.70 6.45
C LEU A 277 -29.39 16.21 7.87
N TRP A 278 -30.26 16.90 8.61
CA TRP A 278 -30.61 16.46 9.96
C TRP A 278 -31.62 15.32 9.88
N ASN A 279 -31.26 14.15 10.40
CA ASN A 279 -32.17 13.04 10.54
C ASN A 279 -32.88 13.15 11.90
N ALA A 280 -34.14 13.61 11.88
CA ALA A 280 -34.93 13.84 13.08
C ALA A 280 -35.21 12.57 13.89
N ASP A 281 -35.28 11.40 13.24
CA ASP A 281 -35.55 10.13 13.91
C ASP A 281 -34.34 9.65 14.73
N THR A 282 -33.14 9.88 14.22
CA THR A 282 -31.88 9.51 14.89
C THR A 282 -31.30 10.63 15.76
N GLY A 283 -31.75 11.88 15.56
CA GLY A 283 -31.17 13.06 16.21
C GLY A 283 -29.73 13.33 15.79
N LYS A 284 -29.33 12.92 14.58
CA LYS A 284 -27.96 13.06 14.06
C LYS A 284 -27.93 13.82 12.74
N CYS A 285 -26.83 14.54 12.53
CA CYS A 285 -26.53 15.15 11.26
C CYS A 285 -25.79 14.16 10.35
N THR A 286 -26.39 13.84 9.20
CA THR A 286 -25.80 12.94 8.21
C THR A 286 -25.46 13.72 6.94
N ARG A 287 -24.71 13.10 6.02
CA ARG A 287 -24.53 13.65 4.67
C ARG A 287 -25.90 13.86 4.00
N ASN A 288 -26.02 14.92 3.24
CA ASN A 288 -27.18 15.19 2.41
C ASN A 288 -27.22 14.19 1.24
N GLU A 289 -28.06 13.17 1.36
CA GLU A 289 -28.29 12.17 0.32
C GLU A 289 -29.40 12.58 -0.67
N CYS A 290 -29.81 13.85 -0.68
CA CYS A 290 -30.65 14.37 -1.76
C CYS A 290 -29.81 14.37 -3.05
N LEU A 291 -29.83 13.22 -3.72
CA LEU A 291 -29.07 12.94 -4.93
C LEU A 291 -29.58 13.85 -6.06
N PRO A 292 -28.71 14.60 -6.75
CA PRO A 292 -29.13 15.36 -7.94
C PRO A 292 -29.66 14.44 -9.06
N THR A 293 -29.41 13.13 -8.98
CA THR A 293 -29.87 12.11 -9.93
C THR A 293 -31.20 11.46 -9.58
N ALA A 294 -31.81 11.77 -8.43
CA ALA A 294 -33.16 11.29 -8.14
C ALA A 294 -34.15 11.88 -9.16
N THR A 295 -35.18 11.14 -9.54
CA THR A 295 -36.26 11.64 -10.42
C THR A 295 -37.32 12.32 -9.57
N GLU A 296 -38.22 13.10 -10.19
CA GLU A 296 -39.38 13.69 -9.51
C GLU A 296 -40.18 12.67 -8.69
N GLN A 297 -40.29 11.43 -9.18
CA GLN A 297 -41.01 10.36 -8.50
C GLN A 297 -40.24 9.78 -7.31
N THR A 298 -38.91 9.75 -7.34
CA THR A 298 -38.11 9.17 -6.25
C THR A 298 -37.67 10.21 -5.23
N CYS A 299 -37.66 11.49 -5.60
CA CYS A 299 -37.29 12.58 -4.71
C CYS A 299 -38.31 12.74 -3.56
N GLY A 300 -37.85 12.48 -2.33
CA GLY A 300 -38.68 12.51 -1.12
C GLY A 300 -39.25 11.14 -0.72
N GLN A 301 -39.13 10.10 -1.55
CA GLN A 301 -39.45 8.72 -1.14
C GLN A 301 -38.28 8.07 -0.42
N THR A 302 -37.05 8.32 -0.87
CA THR A 302 -35.83 7.74 -0.31
C THR A 302 -35.37 8.44 0.96
N ASN A 303 -35.66 9.74 1.08
CA ASN A 303 -35.29 10.53 2.24
C ASN A 303 -36.36 11.59 2.52
N ALA A 304 -36.99 11.54 3.71
CA ALA A 304 -38.09 12.43 4.08
C ALA A 304 -37.68 13.92 4.12
N GLY A 305 -36.38 14.17 4.23
CA GLY A 305 -35.75 15.49 4.18
C GLY A 305 -35.43 16.00 2.78
N CYS A 306 -35.80 15.32 1.69
CA CYS A 306 -35.64 15.77 0.32
C CYS A 306 -36.98 16.13 -0.34
N ALA A 307 -36.97 17.04 -1.31
CA ALA A 307 -38.13 17.36 -2.12
C ALA A 307 -37.73 17.89 -3.51
N TRP A 308 -38.53 17.54 -4.51
CA TRP A 308 -38.24 17.83 -5.91
C TRP A 308 -38.39 19.32 -6.19
N ASN A 309 -37.40 19.93 -6.83
CA ASN A 309 -37.52 21.27 -7.37
C ASN A 309 -37.80 21.19 -8.87
N SER A 310 -39.06 21.42 -9.28
CA SER A 310 -39.48 21.36 -10.67
C SER A 310 -38.87 22.43 -11.57
N GLU A 311 -38.41 23.55 -10.99
CA GLU A 311 -37.78 24.65 -11.75
C GLU A 311 -36.30 24.34 -12.04
N ALA A 312 -35.59 23.79 -11.05
CA ALA A 312 -34.18 23.39 -11.20
C ALA A 312 -34.02 22.00 -11.85
N GLY A 313 -35.08 21.18 -11.84
CA GLY A 313 -35.05 19.82 -12.39
C GLY A 313 -34.17 18.85 -11.59
N GLU A 314 -34.01 19.10 -10.29
CA GLU A 314 -33.16 18.31 -9.39
C GLU A 314 -33.83 18.09 -8.02
N CYS A 315 -33.38 17.05 -7.31
CA CYS A 315 -33.85 16.73 -5.98
C CYS A 315 -33.04 17.47 -4.92
N LEU A 316 -33.66 18.41 -4.22
CA LEU A 316 -32.98 19.23 -3.23
C LEU A 316 -33.42 18.85 -1.82
N LYS A 317 -32.63 19.24 -0.84
CA LYS A 317 -33.03 19.20 0.56
C LYS A 317 -34.31 20.03 0.73
N LYS A 318 -35.25 19.52 1.52
CA LYS A 318 -36.57 20.11 1.78
C LYS A 318 -36.52 21.41 2.59
N ALA A 319 -35.34 21.97 2.81
CA ALA A 319 -35.20 23.26 3.43
C ALA A 319 -35.55 24.32 2.39
N CYS A 320 -36.49 25.21 2.76
CA CYS A 320 -36.77 26.44 2.02
C CYS A 320 -37.56 26.27 0.71
N GLN A 321 -38.52 25.36 0.65
CA GLN A 321 -39.45 25.27 -0.50
C GLN A 321 -40.56 26.35 -0.49
N TYR A 322 -40.42 27.40 0.30
CA TYR A 322 -41.42 28.45 0.35
C TYR A 322 -41.37 29.26 -0.95
N THR A 323 -42.53 29.39 -1.59
CA THR A 323 -42.71 30.25 -2.77
C THR A 323 -43.13 31.67 -2.40
N ASP A 324 -43.22 31.98 -1.10
CA ASP A 324 -43.52 33.31 -0.59
C ASP A 324 -42.48 33.78 0.44
N ALA A 325 -42.09 35.05 0.32
CA ALA A 325 -41.09 35.69 1.16
C ALA A 325 -41.44 35.68 2.64
N VAL A 326 -42.73 35.66 3.00
CA VAL A 326 -43.16 35.74 4.40
C VAL A 326 -42.94 34.39 5.10
N ARG A 327 -43.35 33.28 4.49
CA ARG A 327 -43.09 31.95 5.04
C ARG A 327 -41.61 31.61 4.99
N CYS A 328 -40.91 32.02 3.94
CA CYS A 328 -39.47 31.85 3.84
C CYS A 328 -38.72 32.54 4.99
N ASN A 329 -39.02 33.81 5.26
CA ASN A 329 -38.34 34.56 6.33
C ASN A 329 -38.84 34.20 7.74
N ASN A 330 -39.99 33.53 7.86
CA ASN A 330 -40.48 32.99 9.14
C ASN A 330 -39.79 31.68 9.52
N ASP A 331 -39.28 30.92 8.55
CA ASP A 331 -38.42 29.77 8.83
C ASP A 331 -37.00 30.27 9.13
N THR A 332 -36.55 30.07 10.36
CA THR A 332 -35.24 30.53 10.82
C THR A 332 -34.07 29.90 10.08
N SER A 333 -34.29 28.78 9.38
CA SER A 333 -33.29 28.11 8.56
C SER A 333 -33.23 28.63 7.12
N CYS A 334 -34.14 29.53 6.74
CA CYS A 334 -34.30 30.02 5.38
C CYS A 334 -34.10 31.53 5.26
N ILE A 335 -33.70 31.97 4.07
CA ILE A 335 -33.67 33.37 3.67
C ILE A 335 -34.26 33.50 2.29
N TRP A 336 -35.10 34.52 2.13
CA TRP A 336 -35.61 34.89 0.83
C TRP A 336 -34.54 35.69 0.10
N ASP A 337 -34.01 35.14 -1.00
CA ASP A 337 -33.00 35.80 -1.82
C ASP A 337 -33.68 36.37 -3.08
N ASP A 338 -33.65 37.69 -3.19
CA ASP A 338 -34.24 38.41 -4.31
C ASP A 338 -33.34 38.43 -5.57
N PHE A 339 -32.14 37.81 -5.56
CA PHE A 339 -31.07 38.13 -6.53
C PHE A 339 -30.49 36.97 -7.36
N THR A 340 -31.21 35.88 -7.56
CA THR A 340 -30.66 34.73 -8.31
C THR A 340 -30.91 34.88 -9.80
N ILE A 341 -29.82 35.00 -10.57
CA ILE A 341 -29.87 35.12 -12.03
C ILE A 341 -30.09 33.72 -12.62
N VAL A 342 -31.32 33.42 -13.01
CA VAL A 342 -31.68 32.11 -13.61
C VAL A 342 -31.36 32.06 -15.10
N GLY A 343 -31.12 33.21 -15.73
CA GLY A 343 -30.73 33.26 -17.13
C GLY A 343 -30.65 34.68 -17.69
N PHE A 344 -30.39 34.77 -18.98
CA PHE A 344 -30.44 36.01 -19.75
C PHE A 344 -31.47 35.85 -20.87
N THR A 345 -32.26 36.88 -21.13
CA THR A 345 -33.08 36.94 -22.36
C THR A 345 -32.17 37.06 -23.58
N GLU A 346 -32.70 36.81 -24.78
CA GLU A 346 -31.96 36.98 -26.05
C GLU A 346 -31.39 38.40 -26.24
N ASN A 347 -31.91 39.39 -25.50
CA ASN A 347 -31.43 40.77 -25.49
C ASN A 347 -30.43 41.08 -24.37
N GLY A 348 -29.98 40.08 -23.61
CA GLY A 348 -29.01 40.23 -22.51
C GLY A 348 -29.60 40.74 -21.19
N THR A 349 -30.92 40.83 -21.05
CA THR A 349 -31.56 41.21 -19.78
C THR A 349 -31.50 40.03 -18.81
N ARG A 350 -31.02 40.26 -17.58
CA ARG A 350 -31.01 39.25 -16.51
C ARG A 350 -32.44 38.90 -16.12
N ILE A 351 -32.77 37.62 -16.17
CA ILE A 351 -34.00 37.07 -15.60
C ILE A 351 -33.66 36.73 -14.14
N ILE A 352 -34.32 37.40 -13.21
CA ILE A 352 -34.14 37.19 -11.77
C ILE A 352 -35.41 36.50 -11.26
N HIS A 353 -35.27 35.31 -10.70
CA HIS A 353 -36.36 34.69 -9.93
C HIS A 353 -36.01 34.78 -8.45
N PRO A 354 -36.83 35.46 -7.64
CA PRO A 354 -36.67 35.39 -6.21
C PRO A 354 -36.97 33.95 -5.77
N HIS A 355 -36.11 33.38 -4.94
CA HIS A 355 -36.32 32.04 -4.40
C HIS A 355 -35.91 32.00 -2.93
N CYS A 356 -36.55 31.08 -2.21
CA CYS A 356 -36.19 30.81 -0.82
C CYS A 356 -35.01 29.84 -0.82
N ARG A 357 -33.91 30.21 -0.16
CA ARG A 357 -32.72 29.35 -0.01
C ARG A 357 -32.39 29.16 1.47
N THR A 358 -31.63 28.12 1.78
CA THR A 358 -31.04 27.95 3.12
C THR A 358 -30.08 29.10 3.40
N ARG A 359 -30.09 29.63 4.61
CA ARG A 359 -29.07 30.60 5.04
C ARG A 359 -27.72 29.91 5.08
N ASP A 360 -26.70 30.53 4.49
CA ASP A 360 -25.32 30.11 4.69
C ASP A 360 -24.92 30.37 6.15
N VAL A 361 -23.95 29.58 6.66
CA VAL A 361 -23.48 29.68 8.05
C VAL A 361 -22.99 31.09 8.40
N GLU A 362 -22.47 31.82 7.42
CA GLU A 362 -21.98 33.20 7.57
C GLU A 362 -23.12 34.24 7.64
N GLU A 363 -24.30 33.91 7.11
CA GLU A 363 -25.49 34.77 7.08
C GLU A 363 -26.46 34.47 8.24
N LEU A 364 -26.17 33.46 9.06
CA LEU A 364 -26.84 33.22 10.32
C LEU A 364 -26.55 34.40 11.28
N ASP A 365 -27.49 35.34 11.33
CA ASP A 365 -27.52 36.43 12.30
C ASP A 365 -27.59 35.86 13.73
N TRP A 366 -26.41 35.66 14.33
CA TRP A 366 -26.23 35.16 15.69
C TRP A 366 -27.05 35.94 16.73
N GLY A 367 -27.43 37.18 16.44
CA GLY A 367 -28.28 38.00 17.30
C GLY A 367 -29.73 37.51 17.39
N LYS A 368 -30.29 36.96 16.31
CA LYS A 368 -31.67 36.43 16.29
C LYS A 368 -31.76 35.00 16.83
N ILE A 369 -30.73 34.20 16.64
CA ILE A 369 -30.65 32.83 17.20
C ILE A 369 -30.58 32.90 18.73
N ARG A 370 -29.85 33.86 19.30
CA ARG A 370 -29.83 34.10 20.76
C ARG A 370 -31.20 34.50 21.30
N ALA A 371 -31.94 35.36 20.59
CA ALA A 371 -33.26 35.81 21.03
C ALA A 371 -34.34 34.71 20.99
N ALA A 372 -34.17 33.67 20.16
CA ALA A 372 -35.08 32.52 20.08
C ALA A 372 -34.71 31.39 21.06
N ALA A 373 -33.47 31.34 21.54
CA ALA A 373 -33.01 30.38 22.55
C ALA A 373 -33.27 30.85 24.00
N ASP A 374 -33.76 32.08 24.20
CA ASP A 374 -33.91 32.72 25.51
C ASP A 374 -35.14 32.25 26.34
N ASP A 375 -35.92 31.27 25.88
CA ASP A 375 -37.12 30.79 26.60
C ASP A 375 -36.90 29.58 27.53
N GLY A 376 -35.68 29.05 27.66
CA GLY A 376 -35.43 27.98 28.64
C GLY A 376 -33.97 27.57 28.77
N ASP A 377 -33.43 27.78 29.96
CA ASP A 377 -32.08 27.43 30.43
C ASP A 377 -30.91 28.23 29.85
N VAL A 378 -30.49 29.18 30.67
CA VAL A 378 -29.41 30.14 30.49
C VAL A 378 -28.07 29.41 30.39
N CYS A 379 -27.54 29.25 29.17
CA CYS A 379 -26.10 29.18 28.96
C CYS A 379 -25.51 30.56 29.25
N GLN A 380 -25.06 30.79 30.48
CA GLN A 380 -24.24 31.97 30.75
C GLN A 380 -22.95 31.83 29.94
N PRO A 381 -22.56 32.81 29.12
CA PRO A 381 -21.24 32.80 28.53
C PRO A 381 -20.24 32.73 29.69
N GLU A 382 -19.49 31.64 29.78
CA GLU A 382 -18.27 31.65 30.58
C GLU A 382 -17.39 32.74 29.96
N GLU A 383 -17.39 33.92 30.58
CA GLU A 383 -16.32 34.87 30.40
C GLU A 383 -15.06 34.17 30.88
N LYS A 384 -14.39 33.45 29.98
CA LYS A 384 -13.06 32.90 30.23
C LYS A 384 -12.21 34.07 30.65
N SER A 385 -11.91 34.11 31.94
CA SER A 385 -11.24 35.23 32.58
C SER A 385 -9.89 35.44 31.92
N MET A 386 -9.81 36.41 31.00
CA MET A 386 -8.55 36.77 30.34
C MET A 386 -7.47 37.16 31.36
N LEU A 387 -7.87 37.54 32.57
CA LEU A 387 -6.99 37.78 33.70
C LEU A 387 -6.11 36.56 34.05
N ALA A 388 -6.66 35.34 34.01
CA ALA A 388 -5.90 34.12 34.32
C ALA A 388 -4.80 33.86 33.30
N ILE A 389 -5.08 34.10 32.01
CA ILE A 389 -4.10 33.96 30.93
C ILE A 389 -2.99 35.01 31.06
N ILE A 390 -3.36 36.26 31.35
CA ILE A 390 -2.40 37.35 31.57
C ILE A 390 -1.49 37.06 32.77
N ILE A 391 -2.04 36.57 33.88
CA ILE A 391 -1.26 36.16 35.05
C ILE A 391 -0.31 35.01 34.68
N GLY A 392 -0.78 34.01 33.94
CA GLY A 392 0.04 32.89 33.45
C GLY A 392 1.24 33.36 32.61
N LEU A 393 1.01 34.28 31.68
CA LEU A 393 2.08 34.85 30.85
C LEU A 393 3.09 35.67 31.68
N CYS A 394 2.62 36.45 32.66
CA CYS A 394 3.51 37.18 33.56
C CYS A 394 4.42 36.24 34.36
N VAL A 395 3.91 35.10 34.85
CA VAL A 395 4.71 34.11 35.59
C VAL A 395 5.80 33.50 34.70
N ILE A 396 5.47 33.15 33.45
CA ILE A 396 6.44 32.59 32.49
C ILE A 396 7.58 33.58 32.22
N VAL A 397 7.27 34.86 32.02
CA VAL A 397 8.28 35.90 31.78
C VAL A 397 9.23 36.04 32.98
N VAL A 398 8.69 36.03 34.21
CA VAL A 398 9.50 36.10 35.44
C VAL A 398 10.43 34.89 35.56
N LEU A 399 9.94 33.69 35.24
CA LEU A 399 10.76 32.47 35.24
C LEU A 399 11.88 32.51 34.20
N MET A 400 11.60 33.01 32.98
CA MET A 400 12.63 33.15 31.95
C MET A 400 13.71 34.16 32.34
N VAL A 401 13.34 35.29 32.94
CA VAL A 401 14.31 36.28 33.44
C VAL A 401 15.15 35.69 34.57
N GLY A 402 14.53 34.94 35.48
CA GLY A 402 15.24 34.23 36.56
C GLY A 402 16.26 33.22 36.02
N ALA A 403 15.86 32.38 35.06
CA ALA A 403 16.74 31.41 34.41
C ALA A 403 17.91 32.09 33.67
N TYR A 404 17.64 33.20 32.96
CA TYR A 404 18.67 33.98 32.28
C TYR A 404 19.71 34.56 33.26
N ILE A 405 19.26 35.16 34.36
CA ILE A 405 20.15 35.70 35.40
C ILE A 405 20.99 34.58 36.02
N TRP A 406 20.39 33.43 36.30
CA TRP A 406 21.09 32.27 36.85
C TRP A 406 22.16 31.72 35.90
N LEU A 407 21.83 31.54 34.61
CA LEU A 407 22.79 31.14 33.58
C LEU A 407 23.96 32.13 33.48
N ARG A 408 23.66 33.43 33.48
CA ARG A 408 24.68 34.48 33.43
C ARG A 408 25.58 34.48 34.66
N HIS A 409 25.04 34.22 35.85
CA HIS A 409 25.83 34.11 37.07
C HIS A 409 26.72 32.86 37.07
N ARG A 410 26.19 31.72 36.59
CA ARG A 410 26.94 30.46 36.49
C ARG A 410 28.08 30.49 35.47
N GLN A 411 27.99 31.33 34.44
CA GLN A 411 29.05 31.47 33.43
C GLN A 411 30.21 32.39 33.84
N ARG A 412 30.05 33.24 34.86
CA ARG A 412 31.15 34.14 35.32
C ARG A 412 32.40 33.40 35.84
N PRO A 413 32.34 32.35 36.68
CA PRO A 413 33.54 31.74 37.26
C PRO A 413 34.44 30.96 36.29
N ASN A 414 33.99 30.67 35.05
CA ASN A 414 34.77 29.89 34.08
C ASN A 414 35.47 30.74 33.00
N ARG A 415 35.18 32.05 32.88
CA ARG A 415 35.91 32.91 31.91
C ARG A 415 37.37 33.09 32.27
N ASP A 416 37.72 33.06 33.55
CA ASP A 416 39.11 33.26 33.99
C ASP A 416 39.99 32.02 33.76
N LYS A 417 39.39 30.82 33.66
CA LYS A 417 40.13 29.58 33.36
C LYS A 417 40.36 29.37 31.87
N ALA A 418 39.41 29.77 31.02
CA ALA A 418 39.53 29.63 29.57
C ALA A 418 40.65 30.51 28.96
N PHE A 419 40.99 31.64 29.59
CA PHE A 419 42.04 32.54 29.09
C PHE A 419 43.46 31.97 29.28
N ASN A 420 43.68 31.04 30.22
CA ASN A 420 44.99 30.42 30.44
C ASN A 420 45.25 29.22 29.51
N VAL A 421 44.22 28.51 29.06
CA VAL A 421 44.36 27.33 28.18
C VAL A 421 44.73 27.73 26.75
N SER A 422 44.20 28.85 26.23
CA SER A 422 44.57 29.32 24.88
C SER A 422 46.03 29.78 24.77
N LYS A 423 46.65 30.15 25.90
CA LYS A 423 48.07 30.54 25.96
C LYS A 423 49.00 29.32 25.96
N GLN A 424 48.52 28.14 26.38
CA GLN A 424 49.27 26.89 26.35
C GLN A 424 49.21 26.21 24.98
N LEU A 425 48.07 26.23 24.27
CA LEU A 425 47.97 25.64 22.93
C LEU A 425 48.88 26.32 21.89
N LYS A 426 49.09 27.64 21.97
CA LYS A 426 50.03 28.34 21.07
C LYS A 426 51.51 27.94 21.24
N ARG A 427 51.87 27.17 22.28
CA ARG A 427 53.24 26.66 22.47
C ARG A 427 53.45 25.24 21.93
N MET A 428 52.38 24.49 21.68
CA MET A 428 52.50 23.11 21.17
C MET A 428 52.55 23.08 19.63
N ASP A 429 51.86 24.01 18.97
CA ASP A 429 51.86 24.13 17.50
C ASP A 429 53.24 24.49 16.89
N SER A 430 54.18 24.99 17.71
CA SER A 430 55.53 25.32 17.24
C SER A 430 56.53 24.15 17.35
N LYS A 431 56.11 23.00 17.89
CA LYS A 431 57.00 21.84 18.12
C LYS A 431 56.68 20.62 17.25
N GLU A 432 55.51 20.54 16.64
CA GLU A 432 55.12 19.38 15.81
C GLU A 432 55.53 19.50 14.33
N GLU A 433 55.90 20.67 13.82
CA GLU A 433 56.36 20.80 12.42
C GLU A 433 57.80 20.29 12.17
N MET A 434 58.51 19.75 13.17
CA MET A 434 59.94 19.40 13.05
C MET A 434 60.28 17.91 13.22
N MET A 435 59.31 16.99 13.12
CA MET A 435 59.56 15.54 13.24
C MET A 435 58.76 14.64 12.28
N MET A 436 58.36 15.12 11.09
CA MET A 436 57.68 14.28 10.09
C MET A 436 58.52 14.10 8.81
N TYR A 437 59.75 13.61 8.94
CA TYR A 437 60.49 12.98 7.84
C TYR A 437 61.59 12.09 8.43
N GLU A 438 61.26 10.85 8.79
CA GLU A 438 62.17 9.69 8.75
C GLU A 438 61.46 8.42 9.21
N GLU A 439 61.62 7.34 8.43
CA GLU A 439 61.56 5.92 8.84
C GLU A 439 60.19 5.34 9.23
N MET A 440 59.81 4.08 9.01
CA MET A 440 60.38 2.80 8.54
C MET A 440 59.12 1.91 8.27
N ASP A 441 59.02 1.18 7.17
CA ASP A 441 59.34 -0.26 7.03
C ASP A 441 59.13 -1.20 8.25
N GLU A 442 58.52 -2.34 7.92
CA GLU A 442 58.55 -3.67 8.55
C GLU A 442 57.88 -3.97 9.92
N ASP A 443 57.02 -5.01 9.82
CA ASP A 443 56.79 -6.12 10.75
C ASP A 443 56.08 -5.96 12.10
N GLU A 444 55.43 -7.08 12.43
CA GLU A 444 55.35 -7.69 13.77
C GLU A 444 54.01 -7.64 14.56
N TYR A 445 53.36 -8.82 14.54
CA TYR A 445 52.89 -9.61 15.70
C TYR A 445 51.63 -9.23 16.54
N LEU A 446 50.76 -10.24 16.59
CA LEU A 446 50.06 -10.84 17.75
C LEU A 446 48.84 -10.18 18.45
N ALA A 447 47.79 -11.02 18.44
CA ALA A 447 46.99 -11.51 19.57
C ALA A 447 45.97 -10.59 20.27
N ALA A 448 44.71 -11.03 20.23
CA ALA A 448 43.84 -11.06 21.42
C ALA A 448 42.76 -12.16 21.26
N ASP A 449 42.97 -13.27 21.97
CA ASP A 449 41.91 -14.16 22.46
C ASP A 449 41.11 -13.46 23.58
N ALA A 450 39.79 -13.68 23.61
CA ALA A 450 38.96 -13.88 24.81
C ALA A 450 37.50 -14.13 24.35
N ALA A 451 37.03 -15.39 24.30
CA ALA A 451 36.44 -16.13 25.41
C ALA A 451 35.15 -15.48 25.96
N GLY A 452 34.01 -16.15 25.70
CA GLY A 452 32.71 -15.88 26.30
C GLY A 452 31.83 -17.12 26.19
N GLU A 453 31.84 -17.91 27.26
CA GLU A 453 31.35 -19.27 27.42
C GLU A 453 29.83 -19.45 27.27
N ALA A 454 29.47 -20.67 26.84
CA ALA A 454 28.15 -21.24 26.96
C ALA A 454 27.79 -21.59 28.41
N ALA A 455 26.50 -21.48 28.75
CA ALA A 455 25.89 -22.26 29.82
C ALA A 455 24.43 -22.58 29.46
N PRO A 456 24.02 -23.87 29.48
CA PRO A 456 22.63 -24.30 29.35
C PRO A 456 22.03 -24.75 30.70
N LEU A 457 20.71 -25.05 30.65
CA LEU A 457 19.89 -25.80 31.63
C LEU A 457 19.45 -25.02 32.89
N ASN A 458 18.13 -24.92 33.12
CA ASN A 458 17.40 -26.01 33.78
C ASN A 458 15.88 -25.84 33.76
N ALA A 459 15.20 -26.99 33.72
CA ALA A 459 13.77 -27.21 33.73
C ALA A 459 13.15 -27.14 35.13
N GLY A 460 11.81 -27.11 35.19
CA GLY A 460 11.09 -27.85 36.23
C GLY A 460 9.72 -27.35 36.69
N ALA A 461 8.68 -28.16 36.37
CA ALA A 461 7.42 -28.40 37.09
C ALA A 461 6.40 -27.24 37.15
N GLY A 462 5.07 -27.41 37.03
CA GLY A 462 4.07 -28.49 37.16
C GLY A 462 2.75 -27.73 37.43
N ALA A 463 1.52 -28.10 37.07
CA ALA A 463 0.78 -29.35 37.18
C ALA A 463 -0.61 -29.18 36.48
N PRO A 464 -1.44 -30.24 36.36
CA PRO A 464 -2.65 -30.29 35.53
C PRO A 464 -3.99 -30.31 36.33
N GLY A 465 -5.12 -30.18 35.64
CA GLY A 465 -6.48 -30.53 36.12
C GLY A 465 -7.49 -30.52 34.95
N GLU A 466 -7.96 -31.69 34.49
CA GLU A 466 -9.31 -32.29 34.72
C GLU A 466 -10.47 -31.51 34.06
N ALA A 467 -11.15 -31.95 32.98
CA ALA A 467 -11.91 -33.18 32.67
C ALA A 467 -13.35 -33.25 33.23
N ALA A 468 -14.37 -33.15 32.34
CA ALA A 468 -15.70 -33.81 32.33
C ALA A 468 -16.51 -33.22 31.14
N SER A 469 -16.97 -33.90 30.08
CA SER A 469 -17.70 -35.17 29.87
C SER A 469 -19.21 -35.11 30.18
N ALA A 470 -20.05 -35.28 29.15
CA ALA A 470 -21.45 -35.81 29.12
C ALA A 470 -22.20 -35.20 27.90
N SER A 471 -22.48 -35.91 26.80
CA SER A 471 -23.51 -36.94 26.55
C SER A 471 -24.70 -36.41 25.73
N SER A 472 -24.88 -36.93 24.51
CA SER A 472 -26.16 -37.00 23.76
C SER A 472 -27.19 -37.90 24.51
N PRO A 473 -28.42 -38.22 24.02
CA PRO A 473 -29.13 -37.85 22.77
C PRO A 473 -30.64 -37.51 22.96
N MET A 474 -31.35 -37.09 21.89
CA MET A 474 -32.66 -37.63 21.45
C MET A 474 -33.30 -36.78 20.35
N GLU A 475 -33.49 -37.40 19.19
CA GLU A 475 -34.52 -37.13 18.18
C GLU A 475 -35.90 -37.65 18.69
N PRO A 476 -37.09 -37.27 18.13
CA PRO A 476 -37.49 -37.79 16.82
C PRO A 476 -38.51 -37.03 15.94
N THR A 477 -38.53 -37.42 14.65
CA THR A 477 -39.69 -37.54 13.69
C THR A 477 -40.38 -36.28 13.18
N SER A 478 -40.93 -36.16 11.97
CA SER A 478 -41.04 -36.91 10.69
C SER A 478 -41.62 -35.86 9.69
N SER A 479 -41.48 -35.91 8.36
CA SER A 479 -42.17 -36.84 7.46
C SER A 479 -41.85 -36.55 5.98
N ALA A 480 -41.70 -37.63 5.22
CA ALA A 480 -42.13 -37.88 3.82
C ALA A 480 -41.74 -36.91 2.68
N GLY A 481 -41.25 -37.37 1.52
CA GLY A 481 -41.17 -38.75 1.04
C GLY A 481 -40.53 -38.92 -0.35
N ALA A 482 -40.35 -40.21 -0.68
CA ALA A 482 -40.33 -40.92 -1.98
C ALA A 482 -39.84 -40.18 -3.26
N ALA A 483 -38.99 -40.72 -4.13
CA ALA A 483 -38.85 -42.11 -4.57
C ALA A 483 -37.46 -42.44 -5.16
N SER A 484 -37.25 -43.75 -5.35
CA SER A 484 -35.99 -44.49 -5.52
C SER A 484 -35.74 -44.91 -7.01
N PRO A 485 -34.79 -45.79 -7.39
CA PRO A 485 -33.64 -45.42 -8.22
C PRO A 485 -33.45 -46.31 -9.48
N ALA A 486 -32.42 -46.04 -10.29
CA ALA A 486 -31.88 -47.01 -11.26
C ALA A 486 -30.36 -47.11 -11.16
N LYS A 487 -29.90 -48.37 -11.11
CA LYS A 487 -28.54 -48.88 -10.88
C LYS A 487 -27.57 -48.68 -12.06
N PRO A 488 -26.25 -48.86 -11.83
CA PRO A 488 -25.19 -48.68 -12.81
C PRO A 488 -24.89 -49.98 -13.58
N ARG A 489 -24.15 -49.86 -14.69
CA ARG A 489 -23.52 -50.99 -15.36
C ARG A 489 -22.06 -50.68 -15.69
N ALA A 490 -21.18 -51.47 -15.08
CA ALA A 490 -19.78 -51.60 -15.44
C ALA A 490 -19.63 -52.31 -16.80
N GLY A 491 -18.55 -52.01 -17.50
CA GLY A 491 -18.07 -52.73 -18.67
C GLY A 491 -16.63 -52.35 -18.97
N LEU A 492 -15.70 -53.21 -18.56
CA LEU A 492 -14.29 -53.24 -18.96
C LEU A 492 -14.15 -53.50 -20.46
N LEU A 493 -13.24 -52.76 -21.10
CA LEU A 493 -12.08 -53.28 -21.85
C LEU A 493 -11.06 -52.15 -22.02
#